data_AF-A0A355SGQ0-F1
#
_entry.id   AF-A0A355SGQ0-F1
#
_cell.length_a   1.000
_cell.length_b   1.000
_cell.length_c   1.000
_cell.angle_alpha   90.00
_cell.angle_beta   90.00
_cell.angle_gamma   90.00
#
_symmetry.space_group_name_H-M   'P 1'
#
loop_
_entity.id
_entity.type
_entity.pdbx_description
1 polymer ?
#
loop_
_entity_poly.entity_id
_entity_poly.type
_entity_poly.pdbx_seq_one_letter_code
_entity_poly.pdbx_strand_id
1 'polypeptide(L)'
;MKSIPKYKDESLSFEERAKDLVSRMTIDECVSQMLFQSAKVERLGIQYYNWWNEALHGVARSGMATVFPQAIGLAATFDDGLIYKVADVIST
;
A
#
# COMPACT_ATOMS: atom_id res chain seq x y z
N MET A 1 5.64 34.35 -1.34
CA MET A 1 5.32 33.01 -1.88
C MET A 1 5.12 32.05 -0.72
N LYS A 2 4.04 31.26 -0.70
CA LYS A 2 3.88 30.20 0.33
C LYS A 2 4.89 29.08 0.02
N SER A 3 5.73 28.71 0.99
CA SER A 3 6.62 27.56 0.82
C SER A 3 5.80 26.27 0.76
N ILE A 4 6.24 25.31 -0.04
CA ILE A 4 5.62 23.99 -0.12
C ILE A 4 5.97 23.23 1.17
N PRO A 5 5.00 22.59 1.86
CA PRO A 5 5.30 21.71 3.00
C PRO A 5 6.18 20.54 2.56
N LYS A 6 7.13 20.11 3.41
CA LYS A 6 8.10 19.04 3.06
C LYS A 6 7.42 17.76 2.61
N TYR A 7 6.28 17.37 3.20
CA TYR A 7 5.57 16.16 2.79
C TYR A 7 5.09 16.15 1.33
N LYS A 8 4.97 17.35 0.71
CA LYS A 8 4.62 17.53 -0.71
C LYS A 8 5.83 17.77 -1.62
N ASP A 9 7.04 17.80 -1.05
CA ASP A 9 8.28 17.99 -1.80
C ASP A 9 8.84 16.62 -2.23
N GLU A 10 8.69 16.30 -3.52
CA GLU A 10 9.13 15.02 -4.08
C GLU A 10 10.65 14.90 -4.26
N SER A 11 11.40 15.98 -4.01
CA SER A 11 12.87 15.94 -3.99
C SER A 11 13.45 15.33 -2.70
N LEU A 12 12.63 15.23 -1.64
CA LEU A 12 13.00 14.64 -0.35
C LEU A 12 12.69 13.14 -0.29
N SER A 13 13.33 12.42 0.65
CA SER A 13 13.06 10.99 0.84
C SER A 13 11.62 10.73 1.30
N PHE A 14 11.09 9.53 1.05
CA PHE A 14 9.76 9.18 1.52
C PHE A 14 9.68 9.21 3.06
N GLU A 15 10.75 8.85 3.78
CA GLU A 15 10.78 8.94 5.25
C GLU A 15 10.73 10.38 5.75
N GLU A 16 11.47 11.30 5.13
CA GLU A 16 11.45 12.72 5.50
C GLU A 16 10.06 13.33 5.28
N ARG A 17 9.44 12.98 4.15
CA ARG A 17 8.08 13.41 3.80
C ARG A 17 7.04 12.83 4.76
N ALA A 18 7.15 11.54 5.09
CA ALA A 18 6.24 10.87 6.03
C ALA A 18 6.37 11.44 7.45
N LYS A 19 7.59 11.69 7.93
CA LYS A 19 7.83 12.33 9.24
C LYS A 19 7.21 13.72 9.31
N ASP A 20 7.40 14.55 8.27
CA ASP A 20 6.77 15.87 8.21
C ASP A 20 5.23 15.77 8.20
N LEU A 21 4.66 14.84 7.44
CA LEU A 21 3.20 14.61 7.40
C LEU A 21 2.64 14.23 8.77
N VAL A 22 3.24 13.22 9.43
CA VAL A 22 2.79 12.75 10.76
C VAL A 22 2.98 13.83 11.82
N SER A 23 4.06 14.61 11.77
CA SER A 23 4.28 15.72 12.72
C SER A 23 3.22 16.83 12.63
N ARG A 24 2.47 16.90 11.53
CA ARG A 24 1.41 17.88 11.30
C ARG A 24 0.02 17.37 11.73
N MET A 25 -0.10 16.10 12.09
CA MET A 25 -1.35 15.50 12.54
C MET A 25 -1.65 15.85 13.99
N THR A 26 -2.94 15.93 14.34
CA THR A 26 -3.38 15.83 15.74
C THR A 26 -3.24 14.39 16.23
N ILE A 27 -3.34 14.17 17.55
CA ILE A 27 -3.36 12.81 18.10
C ILE A 27 -4.54 12.00 17.55
N ASP A 28 -5.72 12.60 17.42
CA ASP A 28 -6.89 11.93 16.86
C ASP A 28 -6.69 11.56 15.39
N GLU A 29 -6.08 12.46 14.60
CA GLU A 29 -5.70 12.18 13.21
C GLU A 29 -4.69 11.01 13.16
N CYS A 30 -3.67 10.99 14.02
CA CYS A 30 -2.73 9.87 14.12
C CYS A 30 -3.42 8.54 14.47
N VAL A 31 -4.28 8.53 15.49
CA VAL A 31 -5.03 7.33 15.90
C VAL A 31 -5.89 6.80 14.76
N SER A 32 -6.51 7.70 13.97
CA SER A 32 -7.34 7.33 12.82
C SER A 32 -6.57 6.60 11.69
N GLN A 33 -5.23 6.68 11.68
CA GLN A 33 -4.37 6.03 10.69
C GLN A 33 -3.82 4.66 11.18
N MET A 34 -4.11 4.25 12.41
CA MET A 34 -3.57 3.01 12.99
C MET A 34 -4.37 1.74 12.62
N LEU A 35 -5.46 1.88 11.88
CA LEU A 35 -6.31 0.77 11.43
C LEU A 35 -6.26 0.64 9.91
N PHE A 36 -6.57 -0.57 9.43
CA PHE A 36 -6.60 -0.86 7.99
C PHE A 36 -7.57 0.04 7.23
N GLN A 37 -8.67 0.48 7.83
CA GLN A 37 -9.56 1.49 7.26
C GLN A 37 -9.09 2.90 7.65
N SER A 38 -7.89 3.29 7.20
CA SER A 38 -7.29 4.57 7.55
C SER A 38 -8.17 5.72 7.04
N ALA A 39 -8.59 6.59 7.96
CA ALA A 39 -9.56 7.65 7.66
C ALA A 39 -8.96 8.74 6.76
N LYS A 40 -9.83 9.43 6.00
CA LYS A 40 -9.45 10.64 5.26
C LYS A 40 -9.07 11.76 6.24
N VAL A 41 -7.98 12.48 5.98
CA VAL A 41 -7.60 13.71 6.70
C VAL A 41 -7.56 14.87 5.72
N GLU A 42 -8.70 15.56 5.57
CA GLU A 42 -8.90 16.55 4.49
C GLU A 42 -7.92 17.72 4.56
N ARG A 43 -7.64 18.23 5.77
CA ARG A 43 -6.74 19.37 5.98
C ARG A 43 -5.31 19.09 5.49
N LEU A 44 -4.88 17.83 5.55
CA LEU A 44 -3.55 17.39 5.09
C LEU A 44 -3.59 16.81 3.67
N GLY A 45 -4.77 16.61 3.09
CA GLY A 45 -4.96 16.03 1.76
C GLY A 45 -4.83 14.50 1.72
N ILE A 46 -4.90 13.83 2.89
CA ILE A 46 -4.82 12.37 2.98
C ILE A 46 -6.18 11.80 2.59
N GLN A 47 -6.19 10.90 1.61
CA GLN A 47 -7.40 10.17 1.20
C GLN A 47 -7.67 8.99 2.14
N TYR A 48 -8.92 8.51 2.16
CA TYR A 48 -9.21 7.22 2.77
C TYR A 48 -8.34 6.14 2.11
N TYR A 49 -7.72 5.29 2.92
CA TYR A 49 -6.85 4.24 2.43
C TYR A 49 -7.14 2.93 3.16
N ASN A 50 -7.38 1.87 2.39
CA ASN A 50 -7.47 0.52 2.93
C ASN A 50 -6.20 -0.27 2.58
N TRP A 51 -5.28 -0.38 3.53
CA TRP A 51 -4.02 -1.10 3.31
C TRP A 51 -4.15 -2.62 3.41
N TRP A 52 -5.28 -3.15 3.90
CA TRP A 52 -5.49 -4.59 3.93
C TRP A 52 -5.93 -5.08 2.56
N ASN A 53 -4.97 -5.64 1.82
CA ASN A 53 -5.17 -6.34 0.57
C ASN A 53 -4.56 -7.76 0.65
N GLU A 54 -4.94 -8.65 -0.27
CA GLU A 54 -4.54 -10.06 -0.30
C GLU A 54 -4.27 -10.50 -1.74
N ALA A 55 -3.12 -11.14 -1.94
CA ALA A 55 -2.58 -11.49 -3.26
C ALA A 55 -1.91 -12.88 -3.29
N LEU A 56 -2.27 -13.78 -2.37
CA LEU A 56 -1.55 -15.04 -2.12
C LEU A 56 -1.35 -15.92 -3.36
N HIS A 57 -2.36 -16.03 -4.21
CA HIS A 57 -2.32 -16.81 -5.46
C HIS A 57 -3.27 -16.22 -6.50
N GLY A 58 -3.32 -14.88 -6.56
CA GLY A 58 -4.35 -14.11 -7.23
C GLY A 58 -4.88 -13.02 -6.31
N VAL A 59 -5.44 -11.95 -6.88
CA VAL A 59 -5.98 -10.82 -6.11
C VAL A 59 -7.34 -11.20 -5.53
N ALA A 60 -7.45 -11.28 -4.19
CA ALA A 60 -8.65 -11.82 -3.54
C ALA A 60 -9.74 -10.76 -3.23
N ARG A 61 -9.36 -9.48 -3.10
CA ARG A 61 -10.25 -8.40 -2.61
C ARG A 61 -10.55 -7.31 -3.65
N SER A 62 -10.36 -7.60 -4.93
CA SER A 62 -10.49 -6.60 -6.03
C SER A 62 -11.41 -7.05 -7.17
N GLY A 63 -12.41 -7.88 -6.88
CA GLY A 63 -13.39 -8.35 -7.86
C GLY A 63 -12.96 -9.62 -8.59
N MET A 64 -12.94 -9.58 -9.92
CA MET A 64 -12.58 -10.73 -10.76
C MET A 64 -11.08 -10.71 -11.07
N ALA A 65 -10.37 -11.77 -10.67
CA ALA A 65 -8.95 -11.93 -10.91
C ALA A 65 -8.63 -13.39 -11.26
N THR A 66 -7.48 -13.59 -11.90
CA THR A 66 -6.95 -14.94 -12.14
C THR A 66 -6.67 -15.64 -10.81
N VAL A 67 -7.11 -16.90 -10.70
CA VAL A 67 -6.84 -17.76 -9.54
C VAL A 67 -5.79 -18.79 -9.94
N PHE A 68 -4.58 -18.66 -9.39
CA PHE A 68 -3.47 -19.59 -9.60
C PHE A 68 -3.57 -20.77 -8.63
N PRO A 69 -2.78 -21.86 -8.83
CA PRO A 69 -2.60 -22.88 -7.80
C PRO A 69 -2.17 -22.25 -6.46
N GLN A 70 -2.61 -22.83 -5.35
CA GLN A 70 -2.22 -22.39 -4.02
C GLN A 70 -0.68 -22.45 -3.87
N ALA A 71 -0.11 -21.70 -2.92
CA ALA A 71 1.34 -21.62 -2.71
C ALA A 71 2.05 -22.99 -2.69
N ILE A 72 1.45 -24.01 -2.06
CA ILE A 72 1.99 -25.38 -2.05
C ILE A 72 2.02 -26.05 -3.43
N GLY A 73 1.03 -25.77 -4.28
CA GLY A 73 0.97 -26.26 -5.66
C GLY A 73 1.97 -25.56 -6.56
N LEU A 74 2.19 -24.26 -6.37
CA LEU A 74 3.26 -23.53 -7.06
C LEU A 74 4.64 -24.04 -6.63
N ALA A 75 4.86 -24.28 -5.33
CA ALA A 75 6.13 -24.82 -4.83
C ALA A 75 6.45 -26.21 -5.40
N ALA A 76 5.44 -27.05 -5.65
CA ALA A 76 5.62 -28.37 -6.23
C ALA A 76 6.14 -28.37 -7.69
N THR A 77 6.20 -27.20 -8.34
CA THR A 77 6.78 -27.06 -9.68
C THR A 77 8.31 -26.98 -9.67
N PHE A 78 8.93 -26.62 -8.53
CA PHE A 78 10.36 -26.34 -8.41
C PHE A 78 10.89 -25.36 -9.48
N ASP A 79 10.07 -24.39 -9.89
CA ASP A 79 10.39 -23.40 -10.93
C ASP A 79 10.24 -21.97 -10.38
N ASP A 80 11.35 -21.38 -9.97
CA ASP A 80 11.41 -20.00 -9.46
C ASP A 80 11.01 -18.97 -10.52
N GLY A 81 11.30 -19.26 -11.80
CA GLY A 81 10.95 -18.40 -12.92
C GLY A 81 9.44 -18.37 -13.16
N LEU A 82 8.76 -19.50 -12.97
CA LEU A 82 7.31 -19.58 -12.99
C LEU A 82 6.69 -18.80 -11.82
N ILE A 83 7.22 -18.96 -10.60
CA ILE A 83 6.75 -18.21 -9.43
C ILE A 83 6.84 -16.70 -9.68
N TYR A 84 7.97 -16.23 -10.23
CA TYR A 84 8.14 -14.82 -10.59
C TYR A 84 7.10 -14.35 -11.61
N LYS A 85 6.87 -15.12 -12.68
CA LYS A 85 5.84 -14.80 -13.70
C LYS A 85 4.43 -14.72 -13.10
N VAL A 86 4.09 -15.63 -12.18
CA VAL A 86 2.80 -15.60 -11.49
C VAL A 86 2.68 -14.33 -10.64
N ALA A 87 3.72 -13.99 -9.87
CA ALA A 87 3.75 -12.78 -9.06
C ALA A 87 3.65 -11.49 -9.90
N ASP A 88 4.32 -11.45 -11.05
CA ASP A 88 4.27 -10.35 -12.01
C ASP A 88 2.83 -10.13 -12.53
N VAL A 89 2.15 -11.21 -12.93
CA VAL A 89 0.74 -11.16 -13.36
C VAL A 89 -0.19 -10.72 -12.24
N ILE A 90 0.07 -11.11 -10.99
CA ILE A 90 -0.73 -10.68 -9.82
C ILE A 90 -0.54 -9.18 -9.54
N SER A 91 0.60 -8.59 -9.90
CA SER A 91 0.97 -7.21 -9.54
C SER A 91 0.44 -6.12 -10.48
N THR A 92 -0.13 -6.49 -11.64
CA THR A 92 -0.63 -5.58 -12.69
C THR A 92 -2.15 -5.42 -12.63
#